data_AF-A0A662FC35-F1
#
_entry.id   AF-A0A662FC35-F1
#
_cell.length_a   1.000
_cell.length_b   1.000
_cell.length_c   1.000
_cell.angle_alpha   90.00
_cell.angle_beta   90.00
_cell.angle_gamma   90.00
#
_symmetry.space_group_name_H-M   'P 1'
#
loop_
_entity.id
_entity.type
_entity.pdbx_description
1 polymer ?
#
loop_
_entity_poly.entity_id
_entity_poly.type
_entity_poly.pdbx_seq_one_letter_code
_entity_poly.pdbx_strand_id
1 'polypeptide(L)'
;MKLTRSDLKCVVEEVIKFLEKYKAISDLEKMLGRKFSVNRFPEHYIKIHIRPSNAGTVAYKISYYANPGGIPLELVMNPMLGYSQIIVKFQGKISGFDCFYFDRFGNKMQSKCLPKANLELCKKELQDLIAYLEKEEKTEIN
;
A
#
# COMPACT_ATOMS: atom_id res chain seq x y z
N MET A 1 9.73 -14.18 3.83
CA MET A 1 9.42 -14.43 2.41
C MET A 1 10.07 -13.35 1.57
N LYS A 2 10.70 -13.72 0.45
CA LYS A 2 11.16 -12.75 -0.55
C LYS A 2 9.93 -12.30 -1.36
N LEU A 3 9.74 -11.00 -1.50
CA LEU A 3 8.62 -10.41 -2.23
C LEU A 3 9.13 -9.94 -3.59
N THR A 4 8.67 -10.62 -4.63
CA THR A 4 9.02 -10.34 -6.02
C THR A 4 8.21 -9.16 -6.57
N ARG A 5 8.55 -8.74 -7.79
CA ARG A 5 7.80 -7.72 -8.51
C ARG A 5 6.35 -8.16 -8.79
N SER A 6 6.16 -9.41 -9.20
CA SER A 6 4.84 -10.00 -9.46
C SER A 6 3.98 -10.08 -8.19
N ASP A 7 4.59 -10.42 -7.05
CA ASP A 7 3.90 -10.43 -5.75
C ASP A 7 3.37 -9.02 -5.40
N LEU A 8 4.22 -8.00 -5.54
CA LEU A 8 3.82 -6.62 -5.25
C LEU A 8 2.71 -6.15 -6.20
N LYS A 9 2.82 -6.46 -7.50
CA LYS A 9 1.76 -6.13 -8.47
C LYS A 9 0.42 -6.74 -8.06
N CYS A 10 0.38 -8.04 -7.73
CA CYS A 10 -0.83 -8.70 -7.26
C CYS A 10 -1.43 -8.04 -6.00
N VAL A 11 -0.58 -7.66 -5.06
CA VAL A 11 -1.01 -6.96 -3.83
C VAL A 11 -1.64 -5.61 -4.18
N VAL A 12 -0.99 -4.83 -5.05
CA VAL A 12 -1.47 -3.50 -5.47
C VAL A 12 -2.83 -3.62 -6.17
N GLU A 13 -3.00 -4.59 -7.07
CA GLU A 13 -4.27 -4.87 -7.76
C GLU A 13 -5.41 -5.15 -6.77
N GLU A 14 -5.18 -5.99 -5.77
CA GLU A 14 -6.21 -6.32 -4.77
C GLU A 14 -6.55 -5.14 -3.86
N VAL A 15 -5.56 -4.28 -3.55
CA VAL A 15 -5.80 -3.04 -2.80
C VAL A 15 -6.60 -2.06 -3.66
N ILE A 16 -6.31 -1.89 -4.94
CA ILE A 16 -7.10 -1.03 -5.84
C ILE A 16 -8.55 -1.50 -5.90
N LYS A 17 -8.81 -2.79 -6.15
CA LYS A 17 -10.17 -3.37 -6.18
C LYS A 17 -10.92 -3.14 -4.86
N PHE A 18 -10.21 -3.20 -3.74
CA PHE A 18 -10.79 -2.87 -2.44
C PHE A 18 -11.16 -1.38 -2.35
N LEU A 19 -10.27 -0.49 -2.76
CA LEU A 19 -10.47 0.96 -2.72
C LEU A 19 -11.57 1.44 -3.68
N GLU A 20 -11.81 0.76 -4.80
CA GLU A 20 -12.88 1.10 -5.77
C GLU A 20 -14.28 1.09 -5.14
N LYS A 21 -14.47 0.38 -4.03
CA LYS A 21 -15.74 0.33 -3.28
C LYS A 21 -16.03 1.61 -2.49
N TYR A 22 -15.07 2.53 -2.40
CA TYR A 22 -15.13 3.71 -1.55
C TYR A 22 -14.76 4.97 -2.33
N LYS A 23 -15.40 6.09 -2.01
CA LYS A 23 -15.20 7.38 -2.70
C LYS A 23 -14.41 8.37 -1.84
N ALA A 24 -14.51 8.27 -0.52
CA ALA A 24 -13.89 9.22 0.41
C ALA A 24 -13.26 8.52 1.63
N ILE A 25 -12.37 9.24 2.31
CA ILE A 25 -11.73 8.75 3.55
C ILE A 25 -12.77 8.50 4.65
N SER A 26 -13.83 9.30 4.71
CA SER A 26 -14.95 9.11 5.66
C SER A 26 -15.67 7.76 5.48
N ASP A 27 -15.60 7.14 4.30
CA ASP A 27 -16.18 5.81 4.09
C ASP A 27 -15.37 4.73 4.84
N LEU A 28 -14.07 4.97 5.04
CA LEU A 28 -13.15 4.06 5.72
C LEU A 28 -13.37 4.03 7.23
N GLU A 29 -13.89 5.10 7.83
CA GLU A 29 -14.22 5.17 9.26
C GLU A 29 -15.22 4.09 9.68
N LYS A 30 -16.21 3.83 8.83
CA LYS A 30 -17.25 2.80 9.06
C LYS A 30 -16.68 1.38 9.04
N MET A 31 -15.45 1.22 8.54
CA MET A 31 -14.79 -0.05 8.30
C MET A 31 -13.66 -0.35 9.30
N LEU A 32 -13.44 0.55 10.26
CA LEU A 32 -12.37 0.40 11.25
C LEU A 32 -12.47 -0.92 12.03
N GLY A 33 -11.32 -1.56 12.20
CA GLY A 33 -11.20 -2.83 12.92
C GLY A 33 -11.63 -4.06 12.12
N ARG A 34 -12.33 -3.90 11.00
CA ARG A 34 -12.78 -5.02 10.14
C ARG A 34 -11.63 -5.58 9.32
N LYS A 35 -11.72 -6.89 9.03
CA LYS A 35 -10.86 -7.60 8.07
C LYS A 35 -11.66 -7.87 6.80
N PHE A 36 -11.05 -7.64 5.65
CA PHE A 36 -11.64 -7.88 4.34
C PHE A 36 -10.84 -8.96 3.64
N SER A 37 -11.48 -10.08 3.31
CA SER A 37 -10.83 -11.17 2.59
C SER A 37 -10.39 -10.73 1.20
N VAL A 38 -9.29 -11.32 0.75
CA VAL A 38 -8.76 -11.14 -0.60
C VAL A 38 -9.05 -12.40 -1.40
N ASN A 39 -9.82 -12.28 -2.48
CA ASN A 39 -10.33 -13.45 -3.21
C ASN A 39 -9.20 -14.32 -3.80
N ARG A 40 -8.12 -13.69 -4.27
CA ARG A 40 -6.98 -14.40 -4.88
C ARG A 40 -6.19 -15.24 -3.89
N PHE A 41 -6.19 -14.87 -2.60
CA PHE A 41 -5.36 -15.49 -1.57
C PHE A 41 -6.17 -15.63 -0.27
N PRO A 42 -6.74 -16.81 0.05
CA PRO A 42 -7.66 -16.99 1.18
C PRO A 42 -7.09 -16.60 2.54
N GLU A 43 -5.78 -16.73 2.72
CA GLU A 43 -5.06 -16.38 3.96
C GLU A 43 -4.71 -14.89 4.06
N HIS A 44 -4.96 -14.12 3.00
CA HIS A 44 -4.65 -12.69 2.95
C HIS A 44 -5.90 -11.86 3.26
N TYR A 45 -5.68 -10.69 3.84
CA TYR A 45 -6.76 -9.76 4.14
C TYR A 45 -6.29 -8.31 4.16
N ILE A 46 -7.23 -7.39 3.94
CA ILE A 46 -7.03 -5.96 4.14
C ILE A 46 -7.64 -5.57 5.49
N LYS A 47 -6.98 -4.70 6.25
CA LYS A 47 -7.50 -4.16 7.50
C LYS A 47 -7.30 -2.65 7.56
N ILE A 48 -8.34 -1.97 8.03
CA ILE A 48 -8.31 -0.52 8.26
C ILE A 48 -8.22 -0.29 9.77
N HIS A 49 -7.29 0.57 10.18
CA HIS A 49 -7.14 0.97 11.56
C HIS A 49 -6.69 2.42 11.68
N ILE A 50 -6.95 3.04 12.83
CA ILE A 50 -6.44 4.35 13.17
C ILE A 50 -5.12 4.19 13.93
N ARG A 51 -4.18 5.11 13.67
CA ARG A 51 -2.98 5.29 14.50
C ARG A 51 -2.85 6.76 14.92
N PRO A 52 -2.33 7.02 16.14
CA PRO A 52 -1.85 8.35 16.48
C PRO A 52 -0.83 8.85 15.45
N SER A 53 -0.85 10.14 15.17
CA SER A 53 0.06 10.83 14.26
C SER A 53 0.60 12.11 14.96
N ASN A 54 1.35 12.92 14.22
CA ASN A 54 1.98 14.12 14.75
C ASN A 54 0.92 15.16 15.16
N ALA A 55 1.32 16.09 16.04
CA ALA A 55 0.47 17.20 16.50
C ALA A 55 -0.88 16.76 17.10
N GLY A 56 -0.93 15.58 17.74
CA GLY A 56 -2.15 15.06 18.37
C GLY A 56 -3.23 14.61 17.37
N THR A 57 -2.90 14.50 16.09
CA THR A 57 -3.82 14.07 15.05
C THR A 57 -3.85 12.54 14.90
N VAL A 58 -4.71 12.04 14.01
CA VAL A 58 -4.84 10.63 13.71
C VAL A 58 -4.68 10.37 12.21
N ALA A 59 -4.14 9.20 11.86
CA ALA A 59 -4.06 8.74 10.49
C ALA A 59 -4.83 7.43 10.28
N TYR A 60 -5.55 7.36 9.17
CA TYR A 60 -6.19 6.15 8.68
C TYR A 60 -5.15 5.30 7.97
N LYS A 61 -5.01 4.05 8.42
CA LYS A 61 -4.05 3.10 7.89
C LYS A 61 -4.75 1.90 7.28
N ILE A 62 -4.58 1.71 5.99
CA ILE A 62 -5.06 0.55 5.23
C ILE A 62 -3.84 -0.34 4.98
N SER A 63 -3.83 -1.53 5.59
CA SER A 63 -2.72 -2.47 5.45
C SER A 63 -3.19 -3.75 4.77
N TYR A 64 -2.45 -4.20 3.77
CA TYR A 64 -2.61 -5.52 3.18
C TYR A 64 -1.77 -6.52 3.97
N TYR A 65 -2.39 -7.55 4.55
CA TYR A 65 -1.70 -8.60 5.28
C TYR A 65 -1.56 -9.83 4.39
N ALA A 66 -0.32 -10.18 4.05
CA ALA A 66 0.05 -11.46 3.46
C ALA A 66 0.44 -12.41 4.59
N ASN A 67 -0.20 -13.57 4.73
CA ASN A 67 0.13 -14.56 5.76
C ASN A 67 0.79 -15.77 5.09
N PRO A 68 2.06 -16.14 5.41
CA PRO A 68 2.96 -15.61 6.45
C PRO A 68 3.90 -14.46 5.98
N GLY A 69 3.60 -13.77 4.87
CA GLY A 69 4.45 -12.74 4.24
C GLY A 69 4.62 -11.41 4.97
N GLY A 70 3.81 -11.09 5.98
CA GLY A 70 3.79 -9.80 6.67
C GLY A 70 2.94 -8.77 5.94
N ILE A 71 3.39 -7.51 5.91
CA ILE A 71 2.62 -6.39 5.34
C ILE A 71 3.37 -5.84 4.10
N PRO A 72 3.06 -6.31 2.88
CA PRO A 72 3.72 -5.86 1.66
C PRO A 72 3.33 -4.43 1.24
N LEU A 73 2.15 -3.95 1.64
CA LEU A 73 1.64 -2.63 1.25
C LEU A 73 0.82 -2.00 2.38
N GLU A 74 1.09 -0.73 2.65
CA GLU A 74 0.29 0.12 3.54
C GLU A 74 0.01 1.48 2.91
N LEU A 75 -1.21 1.98 3.12
CA LEU A 75 -1.60 3.34 2.83
C LEU A 75 -1.88 4.03 4.15
N VAL A 76 -1.31 5.22 4.34
CA VAL A 76 -1.53 6.05 5.52
C VAL A 76 -2.09 7.39 5.05
N MET A 77 -3.20 7.83 5.61
CA MET A 77 -3.84 9.10 5.24
C MET A 77 -4.18 9.90 6.48
N ASN A 78 -3.72 11.14 6.56
CA ASN A 78 -4.04 12.04 7.66
C ASN A 78 -4.74 13.30 7.10
N PRO A 79 -6.08 13.36 7.16
CA PRO A 79 -6.85 14.51 6.69
C PRO A 79 -6.49 15.82 7.36
N MET A 80 -6.14 15.80 8.65
CA MET A 80 -5.83 17.00 9.42
C MET A 80 -4.47 17.59 9.03
N LEU A 81 -3.47 16.75 8.78
CA LEU A 81 -2.14 17.17 8.33
C LEU A 81 -2.01 17.25 6.80
N GLY A 82 -3.07 16.89 6.07
CA GLY A 82 -3.13 17.04 4.62
C GLY A 82 -2.12 16.18 3.86
N TYR A 83 -1.91 14.93 4.25
CA TYR A 83 -1.01 14.02 3.52
C TYR A 83 -1.58 12.61 3.35
N SER A 84 -1.11 11.96 2.29
CA SER A 84 -1.16 10.50 2.13
C SER A 84 0.27 9.96 2.03
N GLN A 85 0.49 8.73 2.46
CA GLN A 85 1.77 8.03 2.31
C GLN A 85 1.49 6.60 1.84
N ILE A 86 2.22 6.17 0.82
CA ILE A 86 2.23 4.80 0.34
C ILE A 86 3.52 4.15 0.82
N ILE A 87 3.42 3.02 1.49
CA ILE A 87 4.55 2.23 1.97
C ILE A 87 4.46 0.86 1.30
N VAL A 88 5.56 0.43 0.68
CA VAL A 88 5.64 -0.83 -0.04
C VAL A 88 6.90 -1.59 0.38
N LYS A 89 6.83 -2.91 0.28
CA LYS A 89 7.92 -3.81 0.63
C LYS A 89 8.12 -4.85 -0.47
N PHE A 90 9.26 -4.83 -1.13
CA PHE A 90 9.67 -5.83 -2.12
C PHE A 90 11.18 -5.72 -2.43
N GLN A 91 11.77 -6.67 -3.17
CA GLN A 91 13.22 -6.72 -3.38
C GLN A 91 13.78 -5.59 -4.29
N GLY A 92 12.97 -5.05 -5.19
CA GLY A 92 13.38 -4.04 -6.16
C GLY A 92 13.42 -2.61 -5.59
N LYS A 93 13.86 -1.66 -6.42
CA LYS A 93 13.73 -0.22 -6.14
C LYS A 93 12.57 0.34 -6.96
N ILE A 94 11.80 1.26 -6.39
CA ILE A 94 10.79 2.04 -7.13
C ILE A 94 11.30 3.47 -7.29
N SER A 95 11.27 3.98 -8.52
CA SER A 95 11.64 5.36 -8.77
C SER A 95 10.66 6.32 -8.06
N GLY A 96 11.20 7.34 -7.39
CA GLY A 96 10.40 8.31 -6.63
C GLY A 96 9.90 7.81 -5.27
N PHE A 97 10.30 6.62 -4.82
CA PHE A 97 10.10 6.16 -3.44
C PHE A 97 11.42 6.19 -2.67
N ASP A 98 11.36 6.62 -1.41
CA ASP A 98 12.49 6.64 -0.49
C ASP A 98 12.61 5.32 0.24
N CYS A 99 13.78 4.69 0.17
CA CYS A 99 14.07 3.46 0.90
C CYS A 99 14.52 3.78 2.31
N PHE A 100 13.86 3.19 3.32
CA PHE A 100 14.13 3.49 4.73
C PHE A 100 14.47 2.26 5.57
N TYR A 101 14.22 1.04 5.08
CA TYR A 101 14.55 -0.18 5.82
C TYR A 101 14.76 -1.39 4.91
N PHE A 102 15.57 -2.34 5.37
CA PHE A 102 15.81 -3.63 4.71
C PHE A 102 15.51 -4.74 5.70
N ASP A 103 14.70 -5.73 5.29
CA ASP A 103 14.46 -6.90 6.13
C ASP A 103 15.49 -8.01 5.91
N ARG A 104 15.47 -9.03 6.78
CA ARG A 104 16.37 -10.20 6.71
C ARG A 104 16.25 -11.03 5.43
N PHE A 105 15.22 -10.82 4.61
CA PHE A 105 15.01 -11.52 3.34
C PHE A 105 15.50 -10.70 2.14
N GLY A 106 16.04 -9.49 2.38
CA GLY A 106 16.49 -8.57 1.34
C GLY A 106 15.36 -7.76 0.71
N ASN A 107 14.16 -7.71 1.33
CA ASN A 107 13.11 -6.83 0.87
C ASN A 107 13.39 -5.40 1.33
N LYS A 108 13.18 -4.44 0.43
CA LYS A 108 13.31 -3.00 0.68
C LYS A 108 11.96 -2.43 1.07
N MET A 109 11.87 -1.85 2.26
CA MET A 109 10.73 -1.01 2.63
C MET A 109 10.97 0.40 2.12
N GLN A 110 10.02 0.86 1.31
CA GLN A 110 10.10 2.08 0.56
C GLN A 110 8.81 2.86 0.73
N SER A 111 8.88 4.19 0.78
CA SER A 111 7.68 5.01 0.89
C SER A 111 7.68 6.21 -0.04
N LYS A 112 6.48 6.66 -0.41
CA LYS A 112 6.25 7.91 -1.13
C LYS A 112 5.16 8.69 -0.41
N CYS A 113 5.44 9.95 -0.10
CA CYS A 113 4.45 10.89 0.42
C CYS A 113 3.76 11.61 -0.74
N LEU A 114 2.44 11.76 -0.65
CA LEU A 114 1.62 12.46 -1.61
C LEU A 114 1.06 13.74 -0.97
N PRO A 115 0.97 14.84 -1.73
CA PRO A 115 0.35 16.06 -1.24
C PRO A 115 -1.17 15.81 -1.12
N LYS A 116 -1.74 16.08 0.05
CA LYS A 116 -3.16 15.88 0.42
C LYS A 116 -3.50 14.45 0.85
N ALA A 117 -4.35 14.37 1.87
CA ALA A 117 -5.03 13.13 2.24
C ALA A 117 -6.18 12.90 1.26
N ASN A 118 -5.92 12.13 0.21
CA ASN A 118 -6.90 11.91 -0.84
C ASN A 118 -6.84 10.46 -1.35
N LEU A 119 -8.00 9.79 -1.30
CA LEU A 119 -8.14 8.39 -1.71
C LEU A 119 -7.90 8.19 -3.21
N GLU A 120 -8.37 9.12 -4.04
CA GLU A 120 -8.18 9.08 -5.50
C GLU A 120 -6.72 9.31 -5.89
N LEU A 121 -5.99 10.17 -5.16
CA LEU A 121 -4.54 10.31 -5.37
C LEU A 121 -3.81 9.00 -5.03
N CYS A 122 -4.19 8.33 -3.95
CA CYS A 122 -3.64 7.02 -3.61
C CYS A 122 -3.95 5.98 -4.70
N LYS A 123 -5.20 5.91 -5.20
CA LYS A 123 -5.57 4.99 -6.29
C LYS A 123 -4.75 5.24 -7.54
N LYS A 124 -4.62 6.51 -7.95
CA LYS A 124 -3.82 6.89 -9.11
C LYS A 124 -2.36 6.48 -8.96
N GLU A 125 -1.74 6.78 -7.81
CA GLU A 125 -0.34 6.42 -7.59
C GLU A 125 -0.13 4.89 -7.55
N LEU A 126 -1.10 4.13 -7.04
CA LEU A 126 -1.07 2.66 -7.12
C LEU A 126 -1.21 2.15 -8.56
N GLN A 127 -2.01 2.80 -9.40
CA GLN A 127 -2.09 2.47 -10.83
C GLN A 127 -0.78 2.80 -11.56
N ASP A 128 -0.18 3.96 -11.27
CA ASP A 128 1.13 4.35 -11.80
C ASP A 128 2.22 3.35 -11.36
N LEU A 129 2.13 2.84 -10.13
CA LEU A 129 3.01 1.77 -9.63
C LEU A 129 2.83 0.46 -10.42
N ILE A 130 1.61 0.04 -10.75
CA ILE A 130 1.41 -1.14 -11.61
C ILE A 130 2.10 -0.94 -12.96
N ALA A 131 1.91 0.20 -13.61
CA ALA A 131 2.53 0.49 -14.90
C ALA A 131 4.07 0.48 -14.83
N TYR A 132 4.64 0.99 -13.74
CA TYR A 132 6.09 0.92 -13.47
C TYR A 132 6.57 -0.53 -13.35
N LEU A 133 5.86 -1.37 -12.59
CA LEU A 133 6.22 -2.78 -12.38
C LEU A 133 6.14 -3.56 -13.71
N GLU A 134 5.17 -3.27 -14.57
CA GLU A 134 5.06 -3.92 -15.89
C GLU A 134 6.14 -3.48 -16.88
N LYS A 135 6.56 -2.21 -16.84
CA LYS A 135 7.59 -1.69 -17.75
C LYS A 135 8.95 -2.33 -17.48
N GLU A 136 9.35 -2.40 -16.21
CA GLU A 136 10.66 -2.92 -15.82
C GLU A 136 10.79 -4.44 -16.04
N GLU A 137 9.68 -5.19 -15.98
CA GLU A 137 9.66 -6.62 -16.30
C GLU A 137 10.06 -6.90 -17.77
N LYS A 138 9.68 -6.00 -18.70
CA LYS A 138 10.05 -6.14 -20.12
C LYS A 138 11.52 -5.85 -20.41
N THR A 139 12.18 -5.10 -19.53
CA THR A 139 13.61 -4.76 -19.69
C THR A 139 14.52 -5.90 -19.23
N GLU A 140 14.06 -6.77 -18.34
CA GLU A 140 14.85 -7.89 -17.79
C GLU A 140 14.87 -9.14 -18.69
N ILE A 141 14.08 -9.17 -19.77
CA ILE A 141 13.94 -10.32 -20.69
C ILE A 141 14.72 -10.11 -22.01
N ASN A 142 15.34 -8.93 -22.22
CA ASN A 142 16.21 -8.63 -23.37
C ASN A 142 17.68 -8.59 -22.95
#